data_AF-E0U519-F1
#
_entry.id   AF-E0U519-F1
#
_cell.length_a   1.000
_cell.length_b   1.000
_cell.length_c   1.000
_cell.angle_alpha   90.00
_cell.angle_beta   90.00
_cell.angle_gamma   90.00
#
_symmetry.space_group_name_H-M   'P 1'
#
loop_
_entity.id
_entity.type
_entity.pdbx_description
1 polymer ?
#
loop_
_entity_poly.entity_id
_entity_poly.type
_entity_poly.pdbx_seq_one_letter_code
_entity_poly.pdbx_strand_id
1 'polypeptide(L)'
;MKDVTLLKGMFYDSQMKGKEYLLFLDVDRLLAPCYEAVSQTPKKPRYGGWEAKEIAGHSIGHWLSAASAMYQASGDEKLKRKAEYAVNELSHIQQFDEEGYISGFSRACFDEVFSGDFRVDHFSLGGSWVPWYSLHKLFAGLIDTYRLTGNQTALRVVVKLADWAKKGLDRLTDEQFQRMLICEHGGMNEAMADLYILTKNKSYLDLAERFCHRAILQPLAEGKDELEGKHANTQIPKVIGAAKLYDITGNEAYRNPALFFWEQVVYQRSYAIGGNSIGEHFGAEGSEELGVTTAETCNTYNMLKLTGHLFRWFHEARFTDYYENALYNHILSSQDPESGMKTYFVSTQPGHFKVYCSPEDSFWCCTGTGMENPARYTQNIYHLDQDDLYVNLFIPSQINVREKQMIITQETSFPAANKTKLVVKKADGVPMTLQIRIPYWTNGSLKAVVNGKRVQSVEKNGYLAIHKHWNTGDCIEIDLPMKLHIYQAKDDPKKSV
;
A
#
# COMPACT_ATOMS: atom_id res chain seq x y z
N MET A 1 6.72 -4.36 -10.34
CA MET A 1 6.98 -5.59 -9.56
C MET A 1 7.54 -6.73 -10.41
N LYS A 2 6.94 -7.11 -11.54
CA LYS A 2 7.45 -8.26 -12.34
C LYS A 2 8.87 -8.10 -12.90
N ASP A 3 9.34 -6.85 -13.02
CA ASP A 3 10.59 -6.54 -13.73
C ASP A 3 11.71 -6.07 -12.82
N VAL A 4 11.49 -6.03 -11.50
CA VAL A 4 12.49 -5.60 -10.52
C VAL A 4 12.67 -6.70 -9.48
N THR A 5 13.90 -7.15 -9.27
CA THR A 5 14.25 -8.14 -8.25
C THR A 5 15.21 -7.53 -7.23
N LEU A 6 15.01 -7.82 -5.95
CA LEU A 6 15.97 -7.43 -4.91
C LEU A 6 17.23 -8.30 -5.01
N LEU A 7 18.37 -7.70 -4.69
CA LEU A 7 19.62 -8.41 -4.41
C LEU A 7 19.81 -8.48 -2.90
N LYS A 8 20.77 -9.29 -2.43
CA LYS A 8 21.07 -9.45 -1.00
C LYS A 8 21.26 -8.10 -0.29
N GLY A 9 20.64 -7.96 0.87
CA GLY A 9 20.62 -6.76 1.68
C GLY A 9 19.38 -6.73 2.59
N MET A 10 19.26 -5.71 3.44
CA MET A 10 18.21 -5.65 4.48
C MET A 10 16.77 -5.82 3.97
N PHE A 11 16.44 -5.25 2.80
CA PHE A 11 15.11 -5.42 2.21
C PHE A 11 14.88 -6.82 1.68
N TYR A 12 15.90 -7.46 1.11
CA TYR A 12 15.81 -8.86 0.68
C TYR A 12 15.62 -9.78 1.88
N ASP A 13 16.38 -9.58 2.95
CA ASP A 13 16.27 -10.38 4.17
C ASP A 13 14.88 -10.22 4.81
N SER A 14 14.39 -8.97 4.90
CA SER A 14 13.02 -8.68 5.37
C SER A 14 11.95 -9.27 4.45
N GLN A 15 12.13 -9.22 3.12
CA GLN A 15 11.24 -9.86 2.15
C GLN A 15 11.18 -11.38 2.37
N MET A 16 12.33 -12.04 2.53
CA MET A 16 12.38 -13.48 2.75
C MET A 16 11.75 -13.87 4.09
N LYS A 17 11.98 -13.10 5.15
CA LYS A 17 11.31 -13.30 6.43
C LYS A 17 9.80 -13.11 6.34
N GLY A 18 9.34 -12.11 5.59
CA GLY A 18 7.92 -11.92 5.28
C GLY A 18 7.33 -13.11 4.52
N LYS A 19 8.09 -13.69 3.57
CA LYS A 19 7.70 -14.89 2.84
C LYS A 19 7.52 -16.11 3.77
N GLU A 20 8.45 -16.30 4.70
CA GLU A 20 8.36 -17.37 5.72
C GLU A 20 7.08 -17.23 6.55
N TYR A 21 6.77 -16.00 7.01
CA TYR A 21 5.54 -15.71 7.74
C TYR A 21 4.27 -16.07 6.94
N LEU A 22 4.21 -15.71 5.66
CA LEU A 22 3.06 -16.05 4.79
C LEU A 22 2.90 -17.56 4.59
N LEU A 23 4.00 -18.31 4.50
CA LEU A 23 3.99 -19.76 4.38
C LEU A 23 3.59 -20.45 5.69
N PHE A 24 3.96 -19.86 6.83
CA PHE A 24 3.60 -20.33 8.17
C PHE A 24 2.08 -20.28 8.42
N LEU A 25 1.40 -19.22 7.97
CA LEU A 25 -0.04 -19.07 8.18
C LEU A 25 -0.86 -20.20 7.53
N ASP A 26 -1.86 -20.68 8.27
CA ASP A 26 -2.77 -21.74 7.83
C ASP A 26 -3.99 -21.14 7.14
N VAL A 27 -4.11 -21.42 5.84
CA VAL A 27 -5.17 -20.88 4.98
C VAL A 27 -6.54 -21.38 5.40
N ASP A 28 -6.66 -22.63 5.87
CA ASP A 28 -7.96 -23.16 6.32
C ASP A 28 -8.49 -22.40 7.55
N ARG A 29 -7.58 -21.93 8.42
CA ARG A 29 -7.95 -21.12 9.59
C ARG A 29 -8.35 -19.71 9.20
N LEU A 30 -7.70 -19.12 8.19
CA LEU A 30 -8.09 -17.82 7.61
C LEU A 30 -9.44 -17.89 6.88
N LEU A 31 -9.79 -19.04 6.30
CA LEU A 31 -11.05 -19.27 5.60
C LEU A 31 -12.20 -19.68 6.53
N ALA A 32 -11.90 -20.09 7.77
CA ALA A 32 -12.91 -20.58 8.69
C ALA A 32 -14.09 -19.61 8.91
N PRO A 33 -13.86 -18.29 9.10
CA PRO A 33 -14.95 -17.31 9.18
C PRO A 33 -15.84 -17.28 7.94
N CYS A 34 -15.28 -17.54 6.75
CA CYS A 34 -16.05 -17.54 5.51
C CYS A 34 -17.00 -18.73 5.42
N TYR A 35 -16.61 -19.89 5.92
CA TYR A 35 -17.49 -21.06 6.05
C TYR A 35 -18.62 -20.80 7.06
N GLU A 36 -18.27 -20.24 8.22
CA GLU A 36 -19.22 -19.97 9.29
C GLU A 36 -20.27 -18.92 8.87
N ALA A 37 -19.88 -17.92 8.08
CA ALA A 37 -20.76 -16.89 7.54
C ALA A 37 -21.93 -17.43 6.70
N VAL A 38 -21.75 -18.59 6.05
CA VAL A 38 -22.76 -19.30 5.26
C VAL A 38 -23.29 -20.54 5.97
N SER A 39 -23.13 -20.61 7.30
CA SER A 39 -23.60 -21.71 8.15
C SER A 39 -23.04 -23.09 7.76
N GLN A 40 -21.83 -23.12 7.19
CA GLN A 40 -21.11 -24.35 6.87
C GLN A 40 -20.00 -24.62 7.90
N THR A 41 -19.62 -25.89 8.04
CA THR A 41 -18.58 -26.30 8.98
C THR A 41 -17.19 -26.01 8.41
N PRO A 42 -16.35 -25.20 9.08
CA PRO A 42 -14.98 -24.94 8.63
C PRO A 42 -14.09 -26.18 8.81
N LYS A 43 -13.07 -26.31 7.96
CA LYS A 43 -12.10 -27.43 8.03
C LYS A 43 -11.20 -27.37 9.27
N LYS A 44 -10.96 -26.18 9.80
CA LYS A 44 -10.14 -25.90 11.00
C LYS A 44 -10.76 -24.74 11.78
N PRO A 45 -10.47 -24.60 13.08
CA PRO A 45 -10.92 -23.44 13.84
C PRO A 45 -10.27 -22.16 13.32
N ARG A 46 -11.03 -21.06 13.35
CA ARG A 46 -10.51 -19.73 13.01
C ARG A 46 -9.33 -19.31 13.89
N TYR A 47 -8.59 -18.32 13.43
CA TYR A 47 -7.60 -17.63 14.27
C TYR A 47 -8.26 -16.80 15.38
N GLY A 48 -7.48 -16.46 16.41
CA GLY A 48 -7.92 -15.63 17.53
C GLY A 48 -7.90 -14.13 17.19
N GLY A 49 -7.90 -13.30 18.23
CA GLY A 49 -7.85 -11.84 18.06
C GLY A 49 -9.08 -11.29 17.34
N TRP A 50 -8.86 -10.49 16.30
CA TRP A 50 -9.96 -9.87 15.55
C TRP A 50 -10.66 -10.82 14.58
N GLU A 51 -10.03 -11.93 14.18
CA GLU A 51 -10.70 -12.99 13.41
C GLU A 51 -11.77 -13.74 14.23
N ALA A 52 -11.74 -13.60 15.56
CA ALA A 52 -12.79 -14.07 16.47
C ALA A 52 -13.87 -13.01 16.77
N LYS A 53 -13.87 -11.88 16.07
CA LYS A 53 -14.82 -10.76 16.23
C LYS A 53 -15.60 -10.49 14.93
N GLU A 54 -16.46 -9.49 14.94
CA GLU A 54 -17.36 -9.15 13.83
C GLU A 54 -16.66 -8.69 12.53
N ILE A 55 -15.38 -8.30 12.61
CA ILE A 55 -14.55 -7.91 11.45
C ILE A 55 -13.93 -9.11 10.71
N ALA A 56 -14.14 -10.34 11.20
CA ALA A 56 -13.50 -11.55 10.68
C ALA A 56 -13.59 -11.70 9.16
N GLY A 57 -12.59 -12.39 8.58
CA GLY A 57 -12.42 -12.52 7.14
C GLY A 57 -11.64 -11.36 6.49
N HIS A 58 -11.30 -10.30 7.22
CA HIS A 58 -10.44 -9.25 6.67
C HIS A 58 -9.00 -9.78 6.41
N SER A 59 -8.52 -10.73 7.22
CA SER A 59 -7.15 -11.25 7.11
C SER A 59 -6.94 -12.12 5.86
N ILE A 60 -7.93 -12.90 5.42
CA ILE A 60 -7.79 -13.70 4.20
C ILE A 60 -7.64 -12.80 2.97
N GLY A 61 -8.33 -11.66 2.93
CA GLY A 61 -8.17 -10.66 1.88
C GLY A 61 -6.74 -10.11 1.81
N HIS A 62 -6.21 -9.65 2.95
CA HIS A 62 -4.80 -9.20 3.03
C HIS A 62 -3.81 -10.30 2.66
N TRP A 63 -4.03 -11.52 3.15
CA TRP A 63 -3.15 -12.66 2.88
C TRP A 63 -3.12 -13.00 1.39
N LEU A 64 -4.26 -12.93 0.68
CA LEU A 64 -4.31 -13.13 -0.77
C LEU A 64 -3.49 -12.08 -1.54
N SER A 65 -3.62 -10.80 -1.20
CA SER A 65 -2.78 -9.73 -1.78
C SER A 65 -1.30 -9.99 -1.49
N ALA A 66 -0.95 -10.28 -0.23
CA ALA A 66 0.42 -10.51 0.20
C ALA A 66 1.06 -11.74 -0.46
N ALA A 67 0.37 -12.87 -0.49
CA ALA A 67 0.85 -14.11 -1.09
C ALA A 67 1.04 -13.96 -2.60
N SER A 68 0.11 -13.29 -3.28
CA SER A 68 0.19 -13.06 -4.73
C SER A 68 1.31 -12.09 -5.10
N ALA A 69 1.49 -11.01 -4.33
CA ALA A 69 2.62 -10.09 -4.50
C ALA A 69 3.95 -10.76 -4.19
N MET A 70 4.03 -11.54 -3.12
CA MET A 70 5.25 -12.25 -2.74
C MET A 70 5.61 -13.34 -3.75
N TYR A 71 4.61 -14.03 -4.33
CA TYR A 71 4.84 -14.92 -5.47
C TYR A 71 5.49 -14.20 -6.64
N GLN A 72 4.94 -13.06 -7.07
CA GLN A 72 5.55 -12.25 -8.14
C GLN A 72 6.97 -11.81 -7.80
N ALA A 73 7.22 -11.44 -6.55
CA ALA A 73 8.51 -10.90 -6.13
C ALA A 73 9.58 -11.98 -5.86
N SER A 74 9.21 -13.24 -5.60
CA SER A 74 10.13 -14.32 -5.22
C SER A 74 10.13 -15.54 -6.15
N GLY A 75 9.11 -15.69 -7.00
CA GLY A 75 8.89 -16.88 -7.81
C GLY A 75 8.49 -18.14 -7.03
N ASP A 76 8.12 -18.02 -5.75
CA ASP A 76 7.84 -19.19 -4.90
C ASP A 76 6.46 -19.80 -5.22
N GLU A 77 6.47 -20.86 -6.02
CA GLU A 77 5.27 -21.58 -6.46
C GLU A 77 4.44 -22.18 -5.30
N LYS A 78 4.99 -22.32 -4.08
CA LYS A 78 4.18 -22.74 -2.92
C LYS A 78 3.15 -21.69 -2.54
N LEU A 79 3.53 -20.41 -2.58
CA LEU A 79 2.59 -19.31 -2.30
C LEU A 79 1.48 -19.25 -3.34
N LYS A 80 1.82 -19.40 -4.62
CA LYS A 80 0.82 -19.45 -5.69
C LYS A 80 -0.18 -20.58 -5.47
N ARG A 81 0.29 -21.81 -5.19
CA ARG A 81 -0.61 -22.94 -4.91
C ARG A 81 -1.51 -22.71 -3.70
N LYS A 82 -0.98 -22.13 -2.61
CA LYS A 82 -1.80 -21.78 -1.43
C LYS A 82 -2.84 -20.70 -1.76
N ALA A 83 -2.49 -19.70 -2.58
CA ALA A 83 -3.44 -18.66 -3.02
C ALA A 83 -4.51 -19.22 -3.95
N GLU A 84 -4.14 -20.08 -4.90
CA GLU A 84 -5.08 -20.80 -5.77
C GLU A 84 -6.04 -21.69 -4.95
N TYR A 85 -5.52 -22.40 -3.95
CA TYR A 85 -6.34 -23.15 -3.00
C TYR A 85 -7.33 -22.25 -2.29
N ALA A 86 -6.87 -21.15 -1.68
CA ALA A 86 -7.74 -20.19 -1.00
C ALA A 86 -8.87 -19.66 -1.91
N VAL A 87 -8.54 -19.29 -3.14
CA VAL A 87 -9.53 -18.81 -4.12
C VAL A 87 -10.52 -19.89 -4.51
N ASN A 88 -10.10 -21.15 -4.66
CA ASN A 88 -11.00 -22.24 -4.97
C ASN A 88 -11.97 -22.52 -3.82
N GLU A 89 -11.49 -22.44 -2.58
CA GLU A 89 -12.32 -22.56 -1.38
C GLU A 89 -13.32 -21.41 -1.28
N LEU A 90 -12.88 -20.16 -1.46
CA LEU A 90 -13.77 -19.00 -1.55
C LEU A 90 -14.80 -19.17 -2.66
N SER A 91 -14.38 -19.67 -3.83
CA SER A 91 -15.29 -19.94 -4.95
C SER A 91 -16.30 -21.05 -4.63
N HIS A 92 -15.97 -22.01 -3.79
CA HIS A 92 -16.88 -23.03 -3.31
C HIS A 92 -17.85 -22.45 -2.28
N ILE A 93 -17.34 -21.71 -1.29
CA ILE A 93 -18.15 -21.04 -0.26
C ILE A 93 -19.19 -20.09 -0.90
N GLN A 94 -18.79 -19.34 -1.93
CA GLN A 94 -19.68 -18.41 -2.64
C GLN A 94 -20.87 -19.12 -3.33
N GLN A 95 -20.82 -20.44 -3.53
CA GLN A 95 -21.95 -21.20 -4.11
C GLN A 95 -23.13 -21.36 -3.14
N PHE A 96 -22.90 -21.18 -1.83
CA PHE A 96 -23.95 -21.28 -0.81
C PHE A 96 -24.77 -19.99 -0.68
N ASP A 97 -24.38 -18.91 -1.37
CA ASP A 97 -25.16 -17.68 -1.46
C ASP A 97 -25.64 -17.46 -2.90
N GLU A 98 -26.96 -17.49 -3.10
CA GLU A 98 -27.57 -17.41 -4.43
C GLU A 98 -27.30 -16.08 -5.16
N GLU A 99 -27.00 -15.01 -4.41
CA GLU A 99 -26.72 -13.70 -5.00
C GLU A 99 -25.22 -13.46 -5.23
N GLY A 100 -24.35 -14.38 -4.79
CA GLY A 100 -22.90 -14.31 -5.00
C GLY A 100 -22.14 -13.58 -3.89
N TYR A 101 -22.75 -13.38 -2.72
CA TYR A 101 -22.05 -12.82 -1.56
C TYR A 101 -21.02 -13.80 -0.99
N ILE A 102 -19.92 -13.24 -0.47
CA ILE A 102 -18.92 -13.96 0.31
C ILE A 102 -18.16 -12.98 1.21
N SER A 103 -17.98 -13.36 2.47
CA SER A 103 -17.21 -12.65 3.49
C SER A 103 -16.96 -13.57 4.69
N GLY A 104 -16.22 -13.10 5.70
CA GLY A 104 -16.06 -13.79 6.99
C GLY A 104 -17.21 -13.59 7.98
N PHE A 105 -18.29 -12.92 7.57
CA PHE A 105 -19.50 -12.69 8.36
C PHE A 105 -20.75 -12.69 7.47
N SER A 106 -21.92 -12.94 8.07
CA SER A 106 -23.21 -12.97 7.37
C SER A 106 -23.55 -11.64 6.71
N ARG A 107 -24.21 -11.68 5.53
CA ARG A 107 -24.65 -10.47 4.80
C ARG A 107 -25.78 -9.69 5.47
N ALA A 108 -26.30 -10.13 6.62
CA ALA A 108 -27.45 -9.53 7.29
C ALA A 108 -27.33 -8.00 7.51
N CYS A 109 -26.13 -7.51 7.85
CA CYS A 109 -25.90 -6.06 7.99
C CYS A 109 -26.09 -5.30 6.67
N PHE A 110 -25.73 -5.92 5.54
CA PHE A 110 -25.92 -5.32 4.22
C PHE A 110 -27.37 -5.43 3.77
N ASP A 111 -28.08 -6.52 4.11
CA ASP A 111 -29.51 -6.62 3.84
C ASP A 111 -30.31 -5.52 4.56
N GLU A 112 -29.93 -5.18 5.82
CA GLU A 112 -30.46 -4.00 6.54
C GLU A 112 -30.12 -2.71 5.78
N VAL A 113 -28.85 -2.50 5.41
CA VAL A 113 -28.41 -1.30 4.70
C VAL A 113 -29.15 -1.12 3.38
N PHE A 114 -29.29 -2.17 2.57
CA PHE A 114 -29.95 -2.15 1.26
C PHE A 114 -31.47 -1.95 1.36
N SER A 115 -32.06 -1.99 2.55
CA SER A 115 -33.44 -1.55 2.79
C SER A 115 -33.60 -0.02 2.78
N GLY A 116 -32.49 0.71 2.96
CA GLY A 116 -32.45 2.17 3.07
C GLY A 116 -32.68 2.73 4.49
N ASP A 117 -33.14 1.89 5.41
CA ASP A 117 -33.26 2.20 6.84
C ASP A 117 -32.26 1.35 7.64
N PHE A 118 -31.24 2.00 8.19
CA PHE A 118 -30.12 1.31 8.84
C PHE A 118 -29.42 2.21 9.84
N ARG A 119 -28.82 1.58 10.84
CA ARG A 119 -27.96 2.25 11.82
C ARG A 119 -26.53 2.36 11.29
N VAL A 120 -25.90 3.51 11.52
CA VAL A 120 -24.51 3.75 11.16
C VAL A 120 -23.79 4.59 12.21
N ASP A 121 -22.59 4.16 12.56
CA ASP A 121 -21.58 4.88 13.33
C ASP A 121 -20.26 4.82 12.57
N HIS A 122 -19.21 5.46 13.10
CA HIS A 122 -17.90 5.53 12.42
C HIS A 122 -17.27 4.15 12.19
N PHE A 123 -17.57 3.18 13.06
CA PHE A 123 -17.06 1.81 12.98
C PHE A 123 -18.14 0.74 13.00
N SER A 124 -19.43 1.10 12.96
CA SER A 124 -20.54 0.14 12.93
C SER A 124 -21.50 0.45 11.80
N LEU A 125 -21.91 -0.56 11.05
CA LEU A 125 -22.92 -0.45 9.99
C LEU A 125 -23.85 -1.64 10.04
N GLY A 126 -25.15 -1.40 10.22
CA GLY A 126 -26.14 -2.47 10.38
C GLY A 126 -25.79 -3.42 11.55
N GLY A 127 -25.17 -2.88 12.61
CA GLY A 127 -24.72 -3.65 13.77
C GLY A 127 -23.45 -4.48 13.58
N SER A 128 -22.76 -4.37 12.43
CA SER A 128 -21.49 -5.08 12.17
C SER A 128 -20.29 -4.12 12.22
N TRP A 129 -19.15 -4.60 12.71
CA TRP A 129 -17.90 -3.85 12.79
C TRP A 129 -17.24 -3.67 11.40
N VAL A 130 -17.28 -2.44 10.87
CA VAL A 130 -16.66 -2.00 9.61
C VAL A 130 -16.80 -2.99 8.42
N PRO A 131 -18.01 -3.44 8.08
CA PRO A 131 -18.19 -4.55 7.14
C PRO A 131 -17.69 -4.24 5.72
N TRP A 132 -17.79 -2.99 5.24
CA TRP A 132 -17.20 -2.59 3.96
C TRP A 132 -15.66 -2.57 3.97
N TYR A 133 -15.02 -2.27 5.10
CA TYR A 133 -13.57 -2.39 5.23
C TYR A 133 -13.11 -3.84 5.08
N SER A 134 -13.82 -4.78 5.70
CA SER A 134 -13.50 -6.20 5.64
C SER A 134 -13.71 -6.73 4.21
N LEU A 135 -14.85 -6.42 3.58
CA LEU A 135 -15.08 -6.72 2.16
C LEU A 135 -14.01 -6.09 1.25
N HIS A 136 -13.61 -4.84 1.49
CA HIS A 136 -12.55 -4.19 0.72
C HIS A 136 -11.27 -5.03 0.68
N LYS A 137 -10.87 -5.67 1.79
CA LYS A 137 -9.69 -6.55 1.79
C LYS A 137 -9.88 -7.76 0.90
N LEU A 138 -11.06 -8.37 0.94
CA LEU A 138 -11.38 -9.50 0.07
C LEU A 138 -11.40 -9.09 -1.41
N PHE A 139 -11.98 -7.94 -1.74
CA PHE A 139 -11.94 -7.35 -3.08
C PHE A 139 -10.49 -7.15 -3.54
N ALA A 140 -9.68 -6.45 -2.76
CA ALA A 140 -8.27 -6.20 -3.07
C ALA A 140 -7.48 -7.51 -3.25
N GLY A 141 -7.65 -8.46 -2.32
CA GLY A 141 -7.00 -9.78 -2.37
C GLY A 141 -7.31 -10.58 -3.63
N LEU A 142 -8.59 -10.63 -4.02
CA LEU A 142 -9.01 -11.34 -5.24
C LEU A 142 -8.54 -10.63 -6.52
N ILE A 143 -8.63 -9.30 -6.55
CA ILE A 143 -8.13 -8.46 -7.66
C ILE A 143 -6.62 -8.67 -7.83
N ASP A 144 -5.85 -8.60 -6.75
CA ASP A 144 -4.41 -8.79 -6.77
C ASP A 144 -4.04 -10.22 -7.16
N THR A 145 -4.77 -11.22 -6.66
CA THR A 145 -4.56 -12.61 -7.07
C THR A 145 -4.74 -12.78 -8.57
N TYR A 146 -5.80 -12.22 -9.15
CA TYR A 146 -5.99 -12.22 -10.60
C TYR A 146 -4.84 -11.49 -11.34
N ARG A 147 -4.55 -10.24 -10.96
CA ARG A 147 -3.55 -9.40 -11.64
C ARG A 147 -2.14 -9.97 -11.60
N LEU A 148 -1.77 -10.57 -10.48
CA LEU A 148 -0.40 -10.99 -10.20
C LEU A 148 -0.17 -12.46 -10.54
N THR A 149 -1.20 -13.30 -10.62
CA THR A 149 -1.04 -14.74 -10.90
C THR A 149 -1.75 -15.19 -12.19
N GLY A 150 -2.66 -14.38 -12.74
CA GLY A 150 -3.52 -14.75 -13.85
C GLY A 150 -4.71 -15.65 -13.46
N ASN A 151 -5.00 -15.81 -12.16
CA ASN A 151 -6.04 -16.71 -11.67
C ASN A 151 -7.45 -16.22 -12.07
N GLN A 152 -8.04 -16.86 -13.08
CA GLN A 152 -9.37 -16.53 -13.60
C GLN A 152 -10.49 -16.82 -12.61
N THR A 153 -10.32 -17.77 -11.68
CA THR A 153 -11.30 -18.04 -10.62
C THR A 153 -11.42 -16.84 -9.69
N ALA A 154 -10.30 -16.21 -9.32
CA ALA A 154 -10.31 -15.02 -8.48
C ALA A 154 -11.12 -13.87 -9.11
N LEU A 155 -10.94 -13.64 -10.41
CA LEU A 155 -11.73 -12.65 -11.15
C LEU A 155 -13.23 -12.98 -11.14
N ARG A 156 -13.60 -14.25 -11.38
CA ARG A 156 -15.01 -14.66 -11.36
C ARG A 156 -15.65 -14.46 -9.99
N VAL A 157 -14.94 -14.80 -8.91
CA VAL A 157 -15.43 -14.65 -7.53
C VAL A 157 -15.65 -13.17 -7.20
N VAL A 158 -14.67 -12.31 -7.50
CA VAL A 158 -14.79 -10.88 -7.17
C VAL A 158 -15.83 -10.16 -8.04
N VAL A 159 -16.01 -10.55 -9.31
CA VAL A 159 -17.05 -10.01 -10.17
C VAL A 159 -18.45 -10.35 -9.63
N LYS A 160 -18.69 -11.61 -9.23
CA LYS A 160 -19.96 -11.99 -8.59
C LYS A 160 -20.23 -11.19 -7.31
N LEU A 161 -19.21 -10.99 -6.48
CA LEU A 161 -19.33 -10.18 -5.27
C LEU A 161 -19.59 -8.70 -5.59
N ALA A 162 -18.97 -8.16 -6.65
CA ALA A 162 -19.22 -6.80 -7.13
C ALA A 162 -20.64 -6.63 -7.67
N ASP A 163 -21.16 -7.62 -8.39
CA ASP A 163 -22.51 -7.60 -8.94
C ASP A 163 -23.58 -7.66 -7.84
N TRP A 164 -23.35 -8.49 -6.81
CA TRP A 164 -24.14 -8.46 -5.57
C TRP A 164 -24.15 -7.08 -4.92
N ALA A 165 -22.97 -6.50 -4.70
CA ALA A 165 -22.83 -5.18 -4.08
C ALA A 165 -23.54 -4.11 -4.91
N LYS A 166 -23.36 -4.11 -6.24
CA LYS A 166 -24.02 -3.19 -7.17
C LYS A 166 -25.54 -3.27 -7.04
N LYS A 167 -26.10 -4.48 -7.11
CA LYS A 167 -27.56 -4.71 -7.03
C LYS A 167 -28.15 -4.16 -5.73
N GLY A 168 -27.46 -4.32 -4.61
CA GLY A 168 -27.88 -3.77 -3.31
C GLY A 168 -27.76 -2.24 -3.26
N LEU A 169 -26.61 -1.71 -3.66
CA LEU A 169 -26.29 -0.28 -3.60
C LEU A 169 -27.11 0.59 -4.57
N ASP A 170 -27.64 0.00 -5.65
CA ASP A 170 -28.56 0.68 -6.58
C ASP A 170 -29.90 1.04 -5.95
N ARG A 171 -30.24 0.42 -4.81
CA ARG A 171 -31.48 0.72 -4.06
C ARG A 171 -31.36 1.97 -3.19
N LEU A 172 -30.13 2.43 -2.94
CA LEU A 172 -29.89 3.57 -2.05
C LEU A 172 -29.93 4.88 -2.83
N THR A 173 -30.60 5.88 -2.25
CA THR A 173 -30.41 7.27 -2.69
C THR A 173 -28.99 7.73 -2.42
N ASP A 174 -28.57 8.83 -3.03
CA ASP A 174 -27.26 9.39 -2.79
C ASP A 174 -27.07 9.84 -1.34
N GLU A 175 -28.11 10.36 -0.68
CA GLU A 175 -28.04 10.69 0.75
C GLU A 175 -27.83 9.43 1.61
N GLN A 176 -28.57 8.35 1.32
CA GLN A 176 -28.40 7.08 2.03
C GLN A 176 -27.02 6.49 1.79
N PHE A 177 -26.52 6.53 0.56
CA PHE A 177 -25.18 6.05 0.23
C PHE A 177 -24.12 6.86 0.99
N GLN A 178 -24.17 8.20 0.95
CA GLN A 178 -23.21 9.03 1.70
C GLN A 178 -23.32 8.83 3.21
N ARG A 179 -24.53 8.62 3.75
CA ARG A 179 -24.74 8.26 5.16
C ARG A 179 -24.07 6.92 5.51
N MET A 180 -24.18 5.91 4.64
CA MET A 180 -23.50 4.62 4.80
C MET A 180 -21.98 4.78 4.87
N LEU A 181 -21.41 5.72 4.11
CA LEU A 181 -19.96 6.01 4.09
C LEU A 181 -19.43 6.69 5.37
N ILE A 182 -20.30 7.03 6.34
CA ILE A 182 -19.86 7.43 7.69
C ILE A 182 -19.07 6.29 8.33
N CYS A 183 -19.53 5.05 8.19
CA CYS A 183 -18.78 3.88 8.62
C CYS A 183 -17.56 3.67 7.73
N GLU A 184 -16.44 3.27 8.34
CA GLU A 184 -15.24 2.93 7.60
C GLU A 184 -15.50 1.85 6.52
N HIS A 185 -15.09 2.18 5.31
CA HIS A 185 -15.27 1.37 4.10
C HIS A 185 -13.95 1.12 3.37
N GLY A 186 -12.81 1.37 4.02
CA GLY A 186 -11.49 1.26 3.41
C GLY A 186 -11.40 1.97 2.06
N GLY A 187 -10.76 1.33 1.08
CA GLY A 187 -10.59 1.82 -0.30
C GLY A 187 -11.58 1.16 -1.27
N MET A 188 -12.87 1.05 -0.91
CA MET A 188 -13.87 0.47 -1.84
C MET A 188 -13.95 1.24 -3.16
N ASN A 189 -13.73 2.55 -3.16
CA ASN A 189 -13.60 3.33 -4.39
C ASN A 189 -12.39 2.88 -5.24
N GLU A 190 -11.22 2.64 -4.63
CA GLU A 190 -10.04 2.08 -5.30
C GLU A 190 -10.34 0.69 -5.89
N ALA A 191 -10.98 -0.19 -5.12
CA ALA A 191 -11.31 -1.55 -5.55
C ALA A 191 -12.28 -1.58 -6.74
N MET A 192 -13.33 -0.75 -6.72
CA MET A 192 -14.28 -0.64 -7.82
C MET A 192 -13.62 -0.02 -9.08
N ALA A 193 -12.78 1.00 -8.91
CA ALA A 193 -12.00 1.58 -10.00
C ALA A 193 -11.05 0.54 -10.63
N ASP A 194 -10.45 -0.32 -9.80
CA ASP A 194 -9.62 -1.42 -10.23
C ASP A 194 -10.39 -2.48 -11.03
N LEU A 195 -11.61 -2.83 -10.61
CA LEU A 195 -12.49 -3.72 -11.37
C LEU A 195 -12.92 -3.11 -12.70
N TYR A 196 -13.20 -1.81 -12.76
CA TYR A 196 -13.44 -1.13 -14.02
C TYR A 196 -12.24 -1.27 -14.98
N ILE A 197 -11.01 -1.06 -14.50
CA ILE A 197 -9.81 -1.23 -15.34
C ILE A 197 -9.74 -2.64 -15.93
N LEU A 198 -10.08 -3.67 -15.14
CA LEU A 198 -10.00 -5.07 -15.54
C LEU A 198 -11.13 -5.51 -16.47
N THR A 199 -12.35 -5.07 -16.21
CA THR A 199 -13.56 -5.57 -16.88
C THR A 199 -14.10 -4.63 -17.94
N LYS A 200 -13.71 -3.36 -17.91
CA LYS A 200 -14.29 -2.24 -18.66
C LYS A 200 -15.79 -2.03 -18.41
N ASN A 201 -16.35 -2.64 -17.36
CA ASN A 201 -17.74 -2.43 -16.97
C ASN A 201 -17.90 -1.07 -16.28
N LYS A 202 -18.52 -0.11 -16.98
CA LYS A 202 -18.75 1.25 -16.48
C LYS A 202 -19.51 1.31 -15.17
N SER A 203 -20.36 0.31 -14.89
CA SER A 203 -21.11 0.27 -13.65
C SER A 203 -20.22 0.20 -12.40
N TYR A 204 -18.99 -0.34 -12.52
CA TYR A 204 -18.02 -0.33 -11.44
C TYR A 204 -17.28 1.01 -11.34
N LEU A 205 -17.11 1.75 -12.46
CA LEU A 205 -16.60 3.12 -12.40
C LEU A 205 -17.60 4.03 -11.68
N ASP A 206 -18.89 3.91 -12.02
CA ASP A 206 -19.97 4.66 -11.36
C ASP A 206 -20.02 4.36 -9.86
N LEU A 207 -19.86 3.09 -9.47
CA LEU A 207 -19.74 2.72 -8.05
C LEU A 207 -18.49 3.31 -7.41
N ALA A 208 -17.34 3.28 -8.08
CA ALA A 208 -16.10 3.84 -7.57
C ALA A 208 -16.28 5.33 -7.22
N GLU A 209 -16.96 6.09 -8.09
CA GLU A 209 -17.30 7.48 -7.86
C GLU A 209 -18.35 7.65 -6.74
N ARG A 210 -19.37 6.79 -6.63
CA ARG A 210 -20.34 6.85 -5.51
C ARG A 210 -19.71 6.55 -4.16
N PHE A 211 -18.67 5.70 -4.12
CA PHE A 211 -17.88 5.42 -2.91
C PHE A 211 -16.94 6.57 -2.50
N CYS A 212 -16.82 7.65 -3.28
CA CYS A 212 -16.15 8.86 -2.82
C CYS A 212 -16.96 9.54 -1.72
N HIS A 213 -16.48 9.45 -0.48
CA HIS A 213 -17.11 10.08 0.67
C HIS A 213 -16.92 11.61 0.61
N ARG A 214 -18.00 12.33 0.26
CA ARG A 214 -17.98 13.79 0.03
C ARG A 214 -17.56 14.58 1.27
N ALA A 215 -17.99 14.16 2.47
CA ALA A 215 -17.63 14.83 3.73
C ALA A 215 -16.12 14.81 4.04
N ILE A 216 -15.32 14.00 3.33
CA ILE A 216 -13.86 14.00 3.42
C ILE A 216 -13.25 14.66 2.20
N LEU A 217 -13.65 14.25 1.00
CA LEU A 217 -12.98 14.68 -0.23
C LEU A 217 -13.31 16.12 -0.65
N GLN A 218 -14.52 16.62 -0.34
CA GLN A 218 -14.91 17.97 -0.72
C GLN A 218 -14.12 19.05 0.06
N PRO A 219 -14.00 19.02 1.41
CA PRO A 219 -13.14 19.95 2.12
C PRO A 219 -11.70 19.94 1.61
N LEU A 220 -11.13 18.75 1.36
CA LEU A 220 -9.78 18.61 0.81
C LEU A 220 -9.65 19.22 -0.59
N ALA A 221 -10.66 19.08 -1.45
CA ALA A 221 -10.68 19.66 -2.79
C ALA A 221 -10.80 21.20 -2.74
N GLU A 222 -11.40 21.74 -1.68
CA GLU A 222 -11.49 23.17 -1.38
C GLU A 222 -10.25 23.70 -0.62
N GLY A 223 -9.23 22.86 -0.38
CA GLY A 223 -8.01 23.23 0.35
C GLY A 223 -8.21 23.45 1.85
N LYS A 224 -9.22 22.80 2.44
CA LYS A 224 -9.52 22.86 3.88
C LYS A 224 -9.04 21.58 4.57
N ASP A 225 -8.17 21.75 5.56
CA ASP A 225 -7.78 20.65 6.46
C ASP A 225 -8.80 20.57 7.61
N GLU A 226 -9.67 19.56 7.55
CA GLU A 226 -10.59 19.20 8.63
C GLU A 226 -10.24 17.83 9.21
N LEU A 227 -8.98 17.40 9.16
CA LEU A 227 -8.57 16.04 9.53
C LEU A 227 -8.44 15.80 11.04
N GLU A 228 -8.29 16.85 11.84
CA GLU A 228 -8.13 16.73 13.29
C GLU A 228 -9.22 15.88 13.93
N GLY A 229 -8.82 14.96 14.80
CA GLY A 229 -9.70 14.03 15.50
C GLY A 229 -10.29 12.92 14.63
N LYS A 230 -10.06 12.90 13.31
CA LYS A 230 -10.49 11.79 12.46
C LYS A 230 -9.54 10.61 12.60
N HIS A 231 -10.10 9.40 12.62
CA HIS A 231 -9.32 8.15 12.55
C HIS A 231 -8.54 8.11 11.23
N ALA A 232 -7.21 8.08 11.31
CA ALA A 232 -6.31 8.40 10.21
C ALA A 232 -6.37 7.35 9.10
N ASN A 233 -6.24 6.07 9.46
CA ASN A 233 -6.24 4.98 8.49
C ASN A 233 -7.58 4.83 7.74
N THR A 234 -8.69 5.31 8.30
CA THR A 234 -9.98 5.33 7.60
C THR A 234 -9.96 6.33 6.43
N GLN A 235 -9.20 7.42 6.53
CA GLN A 235 -9.25 8.50 5.52
C GLN A 235 -8.31 8.24 4.35
N ILE A 236 -7.09 7.76 4.61
CA ILE A 236 -6.04 7.62 3.58
C ILE A 236 -6.51 6.74 2.39
N PRO A 237 -7.15 5.56 2.59
CA PRO A 237 -7.68 4.74 1.50
C PRO A 237 -8.74 5.43 0.64
N LYS A 238 -9.58 6.28 1.23
CA LYS A 238 -10.58 7.07 0.47
C LYS A 238 -9.88 8.00 -0.52
N VAL A 239 -8.79 8.63 -0.07
CA VAL A 239 -7.95 9.54 -0.86
C VAL A 239 -7.15 8.79 -1.92
N ILE A 240 -6.65 7.58 -1.62
CA ILE A 240 -6.03 6.70 -2.63
C ILE A 240 -7.02 6.38 -3.74
N GLY A 241 -8.27 6.05 -3.41
CA GLY A 241 -9.29 5.80 -4.43
C GLY A 241 -9.62 7.04 -5.27
N ALA A 242 -9.58 8.25 -4.71
CA ALA A 242 -9.65 9.47 -5.50
C ALA A 242 -8.43 9.58 -6.44
N ALA A 243 -7.21 9.38 -5.95
CA ALA A 243 -6.02 9.37 -6.81
C ALA A 243 -6.12 8.35 -7.96
N LYS A 244 -6.71 7.18 -7.69
CA LYS A 244 -7.00 6.17 -8.70
C LYS A 244 -8.02 6.62 -9.75
N LEU A 245 -9.07 7.32 -9.33
CA LEU A 245 -10.05 7.91 -10.25
C LEU A 245 -9.43 8.99 -11.13
N TYR A 246 -8.48 9.78 -10.61
CA TYR A 246 -7.72 10.71 -11.46
C TYR A 246 -6.91 9.96 -12.53
N ASP A 247 -6.20 8.87 -12.17
CA ASP A 247 -5.45 8.06 -13.14
C ASP A 247 -6.34 7.53 -14.29
N ILE A 248 -7.64 7.36 -14.04
CA ILE A 248 -8.62 6.84 -15.03
C ILE A 248 -9.29 7.97 -15.82
N THR A 249 -9.69 9.05 -15.15
CA THR A 249 -10.60 10.07 -15.69
C THR A 249 -9.89 11.35 -16.12
N GLY A 250 -8.69 11.61 -15.60
CA GLY A 250 -8.01 12.90 -15.72
C GLY A 250 -8.72 14.06 -14.99
N ASN A 251 -9.75 13.79 -14.19
CA ASN A 251 -10.52 14.84 -13.52
C ASN A 251 -9.76 15.39 -12.30
N GLU A 252 -9.32 16.66 -12.40
CA GLU A 252 -8.58 17.37 -11.36
C GLU A 252 -9.31 17.44 -10.00
N ALA A 253 -10.63 17.29 -9.98
CA ALA A 253 -11.41 17.19 -8.75
C ALA A 253 -11.00 16.00 -7.85
N TYR A 254 -10.32 15.00 -8.41
CA TYR A 254 -9.74 13.89 -7.66
C TYR A 254 -8.24 14.03 -7.36
N ARG A 255 -7.50 14.76 -8.21
CA ARG A 255 -6.06 15.02 -8.02
C ARG A 255 -5.79 16.02 -6.92
N ASN A 256 -6.52 17.13 -6.91
CA ASN A 256 -6.33 18.21 -5.94
C ASN A 256 -6.50 17.75 -4.48
N PRO A 257 -7.60 17.06 -4.08
CA PRO A 257 -7.72 16.57 -2.72
C PRO A 257 -6.63 15.55 -2.36
N ALA A 258 -6.17 14.74 -3.32
CA ALA A 258 -5.11 13.76 -3.09
C ALA A 258 -3.75 14.40 -2.79
N LEU A 259 -3.38 15.43 -3.58
CA LEU A 259 -2.17 16.22 -3.33
C LEU A 259 -2.27 16.95 -2.00
N PHE A 260 -3.35 17.71 -1.78
CA PHE A 260 -3.53 18.53 -0.58
C PHE A 260 -3.51 17.66 0.69
N PHE A 261 -4.24 16.54 0.70
CA PHE A 261 -4.22 15.60 1.82
C PHE A 261 -2.81 15.10 2.12
N TRP A 262 -2.05 14.72 1.09
CA TRP A 262 -0.68 14.24 1.29
C TRP A 262 0.22 15.31 1.89
N GLU A 263 0.15 16.55 1.40
CA GLU A 263 0.93 17.67 1.91
C GLU A 263 0.60 17.95 3.39
N GLN A 264 -0.69 17.95 3.75
CA GLN A 264 -1.10 18.12 5.15
C GLN A 264 -0.58 17.00 6.05
N VAL A 265 -0.76 15.74 5.63
CA VAL A 265 -0.33 14.61 6.46
C VAL A 265 1.20 14.58 6.60
N VAL A 266 1.94 14.70 5.50
CA VAL A 266 3.41 14.60 5.51
C VAL A 266 4.06 15.78 6.23
N TYR A 267 3.63 17.02 5.93
CA TYR A 267 4.31 18.19 6.47
C TYR A 267 3.80 18.63 7.84
N GLN A 268 2.53 18.37 8.17
CA GLN A 268 1.93 18.85 9.42
C GLN A 268 1.67 17.75 10.45
N ARG A 269 1.64 16.46 10.06
CA ARG A 269 1.09 15.39 10.92
C ARG A 269 1.96 14.13 11.01
N SER A 270 3.09 14.08 10.32
CA SER A 270 4.02 12.92 10.34
C SER A 270 5.18 13.13 11.30
N TYR A 271 5.53 12.10 12.08
CA TYR A 271 6.73 12.02 12.90
C TYR A 271 8.00 11.90 12.05
N ALA A 272 9.18 12.03 12.68
CA ALA A 272 10.48 11.87 12.04
C ALA A 272 10.62 10.57 11.22
N ILE A 273 10.00 9.47 11.65
CA ILE A 273 10.02 8.17 10.94
C ILE A 273 9.08 8.09 9.73
N GLY A 274 8.30 9.15 9.45
CA GLY A 274 7.33 9.25 8.34
C GLY A 274 5.91 8.78 8.68
N GLY A 275 5.73 8.05 9.79
CA GLY A 275 4.41 7.66 10.31
C GLY A 275 3.62 8.81 10.90
N ASN A 276 2.32 8.64 11.12
CA ASN A 276 1.43 9.67 11.66
C ASN A 276 0.41 9.05 12.63
N SER A 277 -0.39 9.92 13.27
CA SER A 277 -1.43 9.62 14.26
C SER A 277 -0.91 9.18 15.64
N ILE A 278 -1.73 9.46 16.65
CA ILE A 278 -1.61 8.93 18.01
C ILE A 278 -2.95 8.33 18.42
N GLY A 279 -2.92 7.12 18.97
CA GLY A 279 -4.15 6.36 19.22
C GLY A 279 -5.01 6.23 17.96
N GLU A 280 -4.38 6.10 16.79
CA GLU A 280 -5.00 5.96 15.45
C GLU A 280 -5.66 7.23 14.88
N HIS A 281 -5.66 8.35 15.60
CA HIS A 281 -6.34 9.58 15.19
C HIS A 281 -5.34 10.69 14.82
N PHE A 282 -5.69 11.53 13.85
CA PHE A 282 -4.92 12.73 13.57
C PHE A 282 -5.03 13.74 14.72
N GLY A 283 -3.90 14.26 15.19
CA GLY A 283 -3.85 15.36 16.15
C GLY A 283 -4.24 16.71 15.53
N ALA A 284 -3.94 17.83 16.19
CA ALA A 284 -4.06 19.15 15.58
C ALA A 284 -2.98 19.37 14.49
N GLU A 285 -3.21 20.31 13.58
CA GLU A 285 -2.17 20.71 12.61
C GLU A 285 -0.91 21.20 13.34
N GLY A 286 0.27 20.73 12.91
CA GLY A 286 1.56 21.10 13.52
C GLY A 286 1.82 20.43 14.88
N SER A 287 0.91 19.60 15.40
CA SER A 287 1.15 18.85 16.63
C SER A 287 2.04 17.62 16.38
N GLU A 288 2.91 17.31 17.34
CA GLU A 288 3.79 16.14 17.30
C GLU A 288 3.97 15.55 18.70
N GLU A 289 2.84 15.11 19.26
CA GLU A 289 2.81 14.43 20.55
C GLU A 289 3.50 13.07 20.46
N LEU A 290 4.48 12.83 21.33
CA LEU A 290 5.17 11.55 21.44
C LEU A 290 4.41 10.64 22.40
N GLY A 291 4.36 9.34 22.11
CA GLY A 291 3.61 8.41 22.94
C GLY A 291 3.70 6.96 22.49
N VAL A 292 3.14 6.07 23.32
CA VAL A 292 3.21 4.61 23.11
C VAL A 292 2.41 4.15 21.88
N THR A 293 1.25 4.75 21.64
CA THR A 293 0.31 4.38 20.57
C THR A 293 0.44 5.29 19.35
N THR A 294 1.64 5.76 19.07
CA THR A 294 1.94 6.63 17.92
C THR A 294 2.30 5.82 16.69
N ALA A 295 2.14 6.44 15.52
CA ALA A 295 2.58 5.92 14.24
C ALA A 295 2.03 4.51 13.96
N GLU A 296 0.72 4.42 13.70
CA GLU A 296 0.11 3.19 13.18
C GLU A 296 0.75 2.81 11.83
N THR A 297 1.09 1.53 11.68
CA THR A 297 1.79 1.01 10.50
C THR A 297 0.91 1.08 9.23
N CYS A 298 -0.39 0.81 9.33
CA CYS A 298 -1.32 0.89 8.19
C CYS A 298 -1.31 2.27 7.52
N ASN A 299 -1.23 3.33 8.33
CA ASN A 299 -1.24 4.71 7.83
C ASN A 299 -0.08 4.91 6.88
N THR A 300 1.09 4.41 7.26
CA THR A 300 2.31 4.57 6.46
C THR A 300 2.27 3.71 5.20
N TYR A 301 1.78 2.46 5.30
CA TYR A 301 1.53 1.62 4.12
C TYR A 301 0.63 2.35 3.09
N ASN A 302 -0.47 2.95 3.55
CA ASN A 302 -1.39 3.68 2.69
C ASN A 302 -0.81 5.00 2.19
N MET A 303 -0.06 5.73 3.02
CA MET A 303 0.64 6.94 2.58
C MET A 303 1.70 6.64 1.51
N LEU A 304 2.41 5.52 1.59
CA LEU A 304 3.33 5.09 0.53
C LEU A 304 2.58 4.78 -0.78
N LYS A 305 1.41 4.14 -0.72
CA LYS A 305 0.54 3.96 -1.90
C LYS A 305 0.18 5.30 -2.54
N LEU A 306 -0.32 6.25 -1.75
CA LEU A 306 -0.69 7.58 -2.21
C LEU A 306 0.51 8.32 -2.81
N THR A 307 1.66 8.29 -2.12
CA THR A 307 2.92 8.89 -2.58
C THR A 307 3.34 8.36 -3.94
N GLY A 308 3.13 7.06 -4.20
CA GLY A 308 3.40 6.45 -5.50
C GLY A 308 2.51 7.01 -6.63
N HIS A 309 1.26 7.40 -6.35
CA HIS A 309 0.42 8.11 -7.34
C HIS A 309 0.97 9.51 -7.62
N LEU A 310 1.25 10.28 -6.57
CA LEU A 310 1.75 11.65 -6.71
C LEU A 310 3.08 11.70 -7.46
N PHE A 311 4.01 10.79 -7.14
CA PHE A 311 5.27 10.71 -7.86
C PHE A 311 5.08 10.54 -9.38
N ARG A 312 4.14 9.68 -9.82
CA ARG A 312 3.84 9.49 -11.25
C ARG A 312 3.30 10.74 -11.94
N TRP A 313 2.61 11.61 -11.21
CA TRP A 313 2.02 12.82 -11.79
C TRP A 313 3.02 13.97 -11.89
N PHE A 314 3.92 14.07 -10.91
CA PHE A 314 4.75 15.25 -10.71
C PHE A 314 6.25 15.02 -11.02
N HIS A 315 6.73 13.79 -10.87
CA HIS A 315 8.15 13.45 -10.98
C HIS A 315 9.06 14.33 -10.10
N GLU A 316 8.61 14.60 -8.88
CA GLU A 316 9.33 15.45 -7.91
C GLU A 316 9.97 14.61 -6.80
N ALA A 317 11.23 14.89 -6.50
CA ALA A 317 12.01 14.14 -5.51
C ALA A 317 11.40 14.18 -4.11
N ARG A 318 10.65 15.23 -3.75
CA ARG A 318 10.00 15.37 -2.43
C ARG A 318 9.07 14.19 -2.09
N PHE A 319 8.41 13.60 -3.09
CA PHE A 319 7.57 12.43 -2.89
C PHE A 319 8.43 11.21 -2.54
N THR A 320 9.51 10.98 -3.30
CA THR A 320 10.43 9.88 -3.07
C THR A 320 11.31 10.05 -1.83
N ASP A 321 11.55 11.28 -1.38
CA ASP A 321 12.23 11.58 -0.13
C ASP A 321 11.38 11.14 1.07
N TYR A 322 10.07 11.49 1.07
CA TYR A 322 9.13 10.93 2.04
C TYR A 322 9.04 9.41 1.93
N TYR A 323 8.96 8.88 0.70
CA TYR A 323 8.87 7.43 0.47
C TYR A 323 10.07 6.69 1.07
N GLU A 324 11.30 7.17 0.82
CA GLU A 324 12.52 6.63 1.41
C GLU A 324 12.46 6.68 2.93
N ASN A 325 12.16 7.85 3.52
CA ASN A 325 12.13 8.00 4.97
C ASN A 325 11.14 7.02 5.63
N ALA A 326 9.89 7.03 5.17
CA ALA A 326 8.83 6.18 5.70
C ALA A 326 9.10 4.68 5.46
N LEU A 327 9.70 4.33 4.33
CA LEU A 327 10.04 2.94 4.01
C LEU A 327 11.14 2.40 4.94
N TYR A 328 12.25 3.13 5.07
CA TYR A 328 13.41 2.67 5.85
C TYR A 328 13.16 2.72 7.36
N ASN A 329 12.52 3.79 7.85
CA ASN A 329 12.42 4.04 9.29
C ASN A 329 11.15 3.47 9.92
N HIS A 330 10.04 3.44 9.18
CA HIS A 330 8.78 2.90 9.70
C HIS A 330 8.48 1.51 9.14
N ILE A 331 8.28 1.35 7.84
CA ILE A 331 7.81 0.08 7.25
C ILE A 331 8.82 -1.06 7.44
N LEU A 332 10.09 -0.85 7.10
CA LEU A 332 11.11 -1.90 7.28
C LEU A 332 11.25 -2.29 8.75
N SER A 333 11.05 -1.33 9.65
CA SER A 333 11.16 -1.52 11.09
C SER A 333 9.88 -2.11 11.72
N SER A 334 8.80 -2.26 10.94
CA SER A 334 7.49 -2.74 11.41
C SER A 334 7.36 -4.27 11.40
N GLN A 335 8.42 -4.98 11.03
CA GLN A 335 8.51 -6.43 11.03
C GLN A 335 9.65 -6.88 11.94
N ASP A 336 9.39 -7.84 12.82
CA ASP A 336 10.45 -8.51 13.57
C ASP A 336 11.35 -9.30 12.60
N PRO A 337 12.67 -9.00 12.52
CA PRO A 337 13.57 -9.68 11.60
C PRO A 337 13.74 -11.18 11.92
N GLU A 338 13.43 -11.63 13.14
CA GLU A 338 13.59 -13.03 13.54
C GLU A 338 12.33 -13.86 13.27
N SER A 339 11.18 -13.46 13.83
CA SER A 339 9.93 -14.21 13.72
C SER A 339 9.07 -13.83 12.51
N GLY A 340 9.28 -12.63 11.93
CA GLY A 340 8.42 -12.08 10.89
C GLY A 340 7.10 -11.51 11.39
N MET A 341 6.83 -11.52 12.70
CA MET A 341 5.65 -10.91 13.33
C MET A 341 5.63 -9.39 13.08
N LYS A 342 4.43 -8.80 13.10
CA LYS A 342 4.18 -7.40 12.72
C LYS A 342 3.91 -6.54 13.94
N THR A 343 4.31 -5.27 13.89
CA THR A 343 3.91 -4.28 14.88
C THR A 343 2.62 -3.57 14.47
N TYR A 344 1.86 -3.08 15.45
CA TYR A 344 0.76 -2.14 15.22
C TYR A 344 1.28 -0.71 15.20
N PHE A 345 1.83 -0.28 16.34
CA PHE A 345 2.37 1.05 16.57
C PHE A 345 3.90 1.00 16.58
N VAL A 346 4.55 1.94 15.90
CA VAL A 346 5.98 2.20 16.08
C VAL A 346 6.13 3.39 17.02
N SER A 347 6.04 3.08 18.31
CA SER A 347 6.08 4.04 19.40
C SER A 347 7.24 5.04 19.28
N THR A 348 6.91 6.33 19.41
CA THR A 348 7.85 7.44 19.51
C THR A 348 8.20 7.79 20.96
N GLN A 349 7.63 7.09 21.95
CA GLN A 349 7.91 7.28 23.38
C GLN A 349 9.37 6.90 23.71
N PRO A 350 10.22 7.82 24.19
CA PRO A 350 11.56 7.50 24.64
C PRO A 350 11.55 6.43 25.73
N GLY A 351 12.39 5.41 25.59
CA GLY A 351 12.53 4.30 26.55
C GLY A 351 11.47 3.19 26.42
N HIS A 352 10.56 3.26 25.46
CA HIS A 352 9.60 2.19 25.19
C HIS A 352 10.17 1.12 24.22
N PHE A 353 9.42 0.04 24.02
CA PHE A 353 9.81 -1.09 23.16
C PHE A 353 8.75 -1.36 22.07
N LYS A 354 9.12 -2.16 21.06
CA LYS A 354 8.19 -2.59 20.00
C LYS A 354 7.37 -3.79 20.46
N VAL A 355 6.06 -3.74 20.21
CA VAL A 355 5.15 -4.86 20.48
C VAL A 355 4.84 -5.56 19.16
N TYR A 356 5.15 -6.85 19.07
CA TYR A 356 4.82 -7.67 17.91
C TYR A 356 3.58 -8.51 18.16
N CYS A 357 2.83 -8.76 17.09
CA CYS A 357 1.64 -9.60 17.11
C CYS A 357 1.99 -11.04 17.58
N SER A 358 1.08 -11.67 18.33
CA SER A 358 1.19 -13.09 18.63
C SER A 358 0.97 -13.95 17.38
N PRO A 359 1.51 -15.18 17.32
CA PRO A 359 1.41 -16.02 16.12
C PRO A 359 -0.02 -16.41 15.70
N GLU A 360 -0.93 -16.52 16.67
CA GLU A 360 -2.29 -17.04 16.43
C GLU A 360 -3.44 -16.17 16.93
N ASP A 361 -3.18 -15.17 17.79
CA ASP A 361 -4.22 -14.40 18.49
C ASP A 361 -4.22 -12.89 18.18
N SER A 362 -3.40 -12.46 17.20
CA SER A 362 -3.18 -11.04 16.90
C SER A 362 -3.30 -10.76 15.40
N PHE A 363 -4.54 -10.78 14.90
CA PHE A 363 -4.88 -10.49 13.50
C PHE A 363 -5.44 -9.07 13.35
N TRP A 364 -4.62 -8.07 13.65
CA TRP A 364 -5.03 -6.67 13.54
C TRP A 364 -5.05 -6.18 12.08
N CYS A 365 -5.55 -4.97 11.84
CA CYS A 365 -5.36 -4.29 10.56
C CYS A 365 -3.87 -4.21 10.17
N CYS A 366 -2.98 -3.90 11.13
CA CYS A 366 -1.53 -3.83 10.94
C CYS A 366 -0.87 -5.19 10.70
N THR A 367 -1.46 -6.28 11.20
CA THR A 367 -1.04 -7.63 10.80
C THR A 367 -1.37 -7.85 9.32
N GLY A 368 -2.55 -7.41 8.88
CA GLY A 368 -3.00 -7.39 7.49
C GLY A 368 -2.05 -6.64 6.55
N THR A 369 -1.87 -5.34 6.75
CA THR A 369 -0.97 -4.52 5.91
C THR A 369 0.50 -4.94 6.07
N GLY A 370 0.91 -5.35 7.26
CA GLY A 370 2.24 -5.88 7.55
C GLY A 370 2.58 -7.15 6.77
N MET A 371 1.60 -7.99 6.43
CA MET A 371 1.78 -9.13 5.52
C MET A 371 2.15 -8.68 4.10
N GLU A 372 1.58 -7.57 3.63
CA GLU A 372 1.78 -7.09 2.26
C GLU A 372 3.10 -6.33 2.08
N ASN A 373 3.55 -5.59 3.10
CA ASN A 373 4.74 -4.74 3.04
C ASN A 373 5.97 -5.41 2.39
N PRO A 374 6.40 -6.63 2.79
CA PRO A 374 7.68 -7.16 2.36
C PRO A 374 7.74 -7.49 0.87
N ALA A 375 6.60 -7.82 0.25
CA ALA A 375 6.53 -8.07 -1.20
C ALA A 375 6.62 -6.78 -2.03
N ARG A 376 6.46 -5.61 -1.40
CA ARG A 376 6.30 -4.31 -2.06
C ARG A 376 7.56 -3.47 -2.06
N TYR A 377 8.66 -3.93 -1.46
CA TYR A 377 9.92 -3.17 -1.41
C TYR A 377 10.51 -2.82 -2.77
N THR A 378 10.14 -3.55 -3.83
CA THR A 378 10.55 -3.23 -5.20
C THR A 378 9.75 -2.10 -5.84
N GLN A 379 8.61 -1.72 -5.24
CA GLN A 379 7.79 -0.60 -5.72
C GLN A 379 8.55 0.70 -5.51
N ASN A 380 8.52 1.55 -6.54
CA ASN A 380 9.17 2.86 -6.55
C ASN A 380 10.69 2.84 -6.34
N ILE A 381 11.40 1.69 -6.42
CA ILE A 381 12.87 1.73 -6.61
C ILE A 381 13.19 2.39 -7.95
N TYR A 382 12.44 1.99 -8.97
CA TYR A 382 12.50 2.54 -10.31
C TYR A 382 11.11 2.96 -10.77
N HIS A 383 11.05 3.94 -11.66
CA HIS A 383 9.86 4.27 -12.43
C HIS A 383 10.24 4.51 -13.89
N LEU A 384 9.58 3.80 -14.79
CA LEU A 384 9.74 3.99 -16.23
C LEU A 384 8.63 4.93 -16.70
N ASP A 385 8.99 6.06 -17.27
CA ASP A 385 8.07 6.98 -17.92
C ASP A 385 8.60 7.27 -19.33
N GLN A 386 7.87 6.80 -20.35
CA GLN A 386 8.28 6.87 -21.76
C GLN A 386 9.69 6.29 -21.98
N ASP A 387 10.65 7.14 -22.34
CA ASP A 387 12.05 6.78 -22.60
C ASP A 387 12.99 7.07 -21.41
N ASP A 388 12.46 7.50 -20.27
CA ASP A 388 13.21 7.87 -19.08
C ASP A 388 13.04 6.82 -17.97
N LEU A 389 14.16 6.49 -17.32
CA LEU A 389 14.18 5.62 -16.14
C LEU A 389 14.56 6.44 -14.91
N TYR A 390 13.59 6.66 -14.03
CA TYR A 390 13.81 7.23 -12.72
C TYR A 390 14.40 6.20 -11.77
N VAL A 391 15.54 6.53 -11.16
CA VAL A 391 16.19 5.76 -10.11
C VAL A 391 15.93 6.50 -8.80
N ASN A 392 14.89 6.04 -8.11
CA ASN A 392 14.32 6.72 -6.95
C ASN A 392 14.95 6.23 -5.64
N LEU A 393 15.04 4.92 -5.43
CA LEU A 393 15.58 4.36 -4.19
C LEU A 393 16.91 3.67 -4.43
N PHE A 394 17.83 3.83 -3.47
CA PHE A 394 19.16 3.24 -3.53
C PHE A 394 19.18 1.88 -2.82
N ILE A 395 18.43 0.93 -3.37
CA ILE A 395 18.27 -0.43 -2.84
C ILE A 395 18.95 -1.42 -3.80
N PRO A 396 19.76 -2.37 -3.29
CA PRO A 396 20.38 -3.42 -4.11
C PRO A 396 19.32 -4.18 -4.90
N SER A 397 19.36 -4.05 -6.22
CA SER A 397 18.28 -4.53 -7.08
C SER A 397 18.71 -4.69 -8.53
N GLN A 398 17.93 -5.40 -9.32
CA GLN A 398 18.07 -5.47 -10.77
C GLN A 398 16.74 -5.15 -11.42
N ILE A 399 16.76 -4.32 -12.46
CA ILE A 399 15.60 -4.03 -13.31
C ILE A 399 15.82 -4.58 -14.72
N ASN A 400 14.77 -5.19 -15.29
CA ASN A 400 14.67 -5.59 -16.69
C ASN A 400 13.70 -4.68 -17.43
N VAL A 401 14.23 -3.70 -18.17
CA VAL A 401 13.45 -2.83 -19.05
C VAL A 401 13.17 -3.59 -20.35
N ARG A 402 12.16 -4.47 -20.31
CA ARG A 402 11.89 -5.46 -21.36
C ARG A 402 11.72 -4.85 -22.75
N GLU A 403 10.99 -3.75 -22.85
CA GLU A 403 10.69 -3.07 -24.12
C GLU A 403 11.96 -2.57 -24.83
N LYS A 404 13.00 -2.23 -24.07
CA LYS A 404 14.32 -1.81 -24.57
C LYS A 404 15.37 -2.93 -24.53
N GLN A 405 14.98 -4.16 -24.16
CA GLN A 405 15.87 -5.30 -23.92
C GLN A 405 17.08 -4.98 -23.02
N MET A 406 16.89 -4.08 -22.06
CA MET A 406 17.96 -3.53 -21.22
C MET A 406 17.86 -4.06 -19.78
N ILE A 407 19.00 -4.46 -19.21
CA ILE A 407 19.10 -4.92 -17.82
C ILE A 407 20.10 -4.03 -17.08
N ILE A 408 19.67 -3.44 -15.97
CA ILE A 408 20.51 -2.63 -15.07
C ILE A 408 20.52 -3.27 -13.69
N THR A 409 21.70 -3.43 -13.12
CA THR A 409 21.90 -3.85 -11.73
C THR A 409 22.36 -2.66 -10.91
N GLN A 410 21.69 -2.40 -9.79
CA GLN A 410 22.12 -1.46 -8.77
C GLN A 410 22.84 -2.20 -7.64
N GLU A 411 24.12 -1.90 -7.49
CA GLU A 411 25.04 -2.46 -6.50
C GLU A 411 25.32 -1.37 -5.45
N THR A 412 24.94 -1.61 -4.20
CA THR A 412 25.16 -0.67 -3.09
C THR A 412 25.09 -1.39 -1.74
N SER A 413 25.64 -0.76 -0.70
CA SER A 413 25.38 -1.11 0.70
C SER A 413 24.69 0.04 1.45
N PHE A 414 24.10 0.99 0.75
CA PHE A 414 23.26 2.04 1.33
C PHE A 414 22.19 1.41 2.24
N PRO A 415 21.99 1.94 3.46
CA PRO A 415 22.50 3.22 3.97
C PRO A 415 23.83 3.13 4.73
N ALA A 416 24.48 1.96 4.81
CA ALA A 416 25.78 1.81 5.49
C ALA A 416 26.95 2.45 4.72
N ALA A 417 26.81 2.58 3.40
CA ALA A 417 27.73 3.34 2.56
C ALA A 417 26.98 4.44 1.80
N ASN A 418 27.73 5.50 1.47
CA ASN A 418 27.23 6.69 0.80
C ASN A 418 27.44 6.64 -0.73
N LYS A 419 27.43 5.44 -1.32
CA LYS A 419 27.69 5.22 -2.75
C LYS A 419 26.72 4.20 -3.34
N THR A 420 26.33 4.41 -4.59
CA THR A 420 25.59 3.42 -5.37
C THR A 420 26.19 3.32 -6.77
N LYS A 421 26.13 2.12 -7.35
CA LYS A 421 26.66 1.82 -8.67
C LYS A 421 25.58 1.18 -9.53
N LEU A 422 25.29 1.77 -10.68
CA LEU A 422 24.40 1.20 -11.68
C LEU A 422 25.24 0.58 -12.79
N VAL A 423 25.07 -0.72 -13.04
CA VAL A 423 25.80 -1.47 -14.06
C VAL A 423 24.83 -1.96 -15.12
N VAL A 424 25.06 -1.58 -16.38
CA VAL A 424 24.30 -2.06 -17.52
C VAL A 424 24.77 -3.48 -17.84
N LYS A 425 24.02 -4.50 -17.41
CA LYS A 425 24.35 -5.91 -17.65
C LYS A 425 23.98 -6.38 -19.05
N LYS A 426 22.99 -5.73 -19.66
CA LYS A 426 22.57 -5.99 -21.04
C LYS A 426 22.04 -4.70 -21.65
N ALA A 427 22.61 -4.29 -22.78
CA ALA A 427 22.10 -3.28 -23.70
C ALA A 427 22.95 -3.30 -24.97
N ASP A 428 22.38 -2.84 -26.08
CA ASP A 428 23.05 -2.63 -27.37
C ASP A 428 22.67 -1.26 -27.90
N GLY A 429 23.50 -0.24 -27.61
CA GLY A 429 23.28 1.14 -28.04
C GLY A 429 21.93 1.75 -27.63
N VAL A 430 21.35 1.37 -26.49
CA VAL A 430 19.98 1.76 -26.11
C VAL A 430 19.93 3.23 -25.69
N PRO A 431 19.20 4.11 -26.40
CA PRO A 431 19.00 5.48 -25.95
C PRO A 431 18.02 5.50 -24.76
N MET A 432 18.48 6.06 -23.64
CA MET A 432 17.68 6.19 -22.43
C MET A 432 18.25 7.29 -21.53
N THR A 433 17.38 8.10 -20.92
CA THR A 433 17.79 9.01 -19.86
C THR A 433 17.65 8.30 -18.52
N LEU A 434 18.73 8.29 -17.73
CA LEU A 434 18.66 7.91 -16.33
C LEU A 434 18.41 9.17 -15.49
N GLN A 435 17.26 9.23 -14.83
CA GLN A 435 16.91 10.30 -13.88
C GLN A 435 17.31 9.82 -12.49
N ILE A 436 18.48 10.25 -11.99
CA ILE A 436 18.99 9.82 -10.68
C ILE A 436 18.50 10.78 -9.61
N ARG A 437 17.77 10.29 -8.60
CA ARG A 437 17.30 11.16 -7.51
C ARG A 437 18.49 11.82 -6.80
N ILE A 438 18.32 13.09 -6.45
CA ILE A 438 19.17 13.83 -5.53
C ILE A 438 18.38 13.98 -4.21
N PRO A 439 18.62 13.12 -3.21
CA PRO A 439 17.90 13.21 -1.93
C PRO A 439 18.07 14.56 -1.24
N TYR A 440 17.04 15.08 -0.59
CA TYR A 440 17.13 16.34 0.15
C TYR A 440 18.24 16.35 1.22
N TRP A 441 18.56 15.18 1.80
CA TRP A 441 19.59 15.04 2.83
C TRP A 441 21.02 15.06 2.28
N THR A 442 21.21 15.08 0.96
CA THR A 442 22.54 15.08 0.33
C THR A 442 23.34 16.31 0.75
N ASN A 443 24.56 16.10 1.25
CA ASN A 443 25.42 17.19 1.69
C ASN A 443 26.25 17.77 0.54
N GLY A 444 25.82 18.91 0.01
CA GLY A 444 26.46 19.52 -1.16
C GLY A 444 25.93 18.90 -2.44
N SER A 445 26.81 18.66 -3.41
CA SER A 445 26.41 18.13 -4.73
C SER A 445 26.58 16.62 -4.83
N LEU A 446 25.57 15.96 -5.42
CA LEU A 446 25.69 14.59 -5.89
C LEU A 446 26.76 14.52 -6.99
N LYS A 447 27.61 13.49 -6.95
CA LYS A 447 28.63 13.28 -7.99
C LYS A 447 28.30 12.01 -8.75
N ALA A 448 28.13 12.13 -10.07
CA ALA A 448 27.96 11.00 -10.96
C ALA A 448 29.15 10.90 -11.94
N VAL A 449 29.67 9.69 -12.08
CA VAL A 449 30.75 9.35 -13.00
C VAL A 449 30.26 8.21 -13.90
N VAL A 450 30.36 8.39 -15.22
CA VAL A 450 30.03 7.34 -16.20
C VAL A 450 31.31 6.87 -16.85
N ASN A 451 31.62 5.58 -16.71
CA ASN A 451 32.84 4.95 -17.26
C ASN A 451 34.13 5.74 -16.92
N GLY A 452 34.27 6.17 -15.66
CA GLY A 452 35.41 6.94 -15.17
C GLY A 452 35.43 8.43 -15.55
N LYS A 453 34.43 8.92 -16.29
CA LYS A 453 34.32 10.34 -16.70
C LYS A 453 33.17 11.03 -16.00
N ARG A 454 33.44 12.18 -15.38
CA ARG A 454 32.39 13.05 -14.83
C ARG A 454 31.46 13.50 -15.95
N VAL A 455 30.16 13.38 -15.75
CA VAL A 455 29.15 13.79 -16.73
C VAL A 455 28.62 15.19 -16.41
N GLN A 456 28.44 16.00 -17.44
CA GLN A 456 27.57 17.17 -17.35
C GLN A 456 26.14 16.67 -17.23
N SER A 457 25.38 17.29 -16.35
CA SER A 457 24.02 16.90 -16.00
C SER A 457 23.18 18.14 -15.74
N VAL A 458 21.87 17.99 -15.94
CA VAL A 458 20.89 19.01 -15.63
C VAL A 458 20.10 18.53 -14.42
N GLU A 459 20.01 19.37 -13.41
CA GLU A 459 19.17 19.13 -12.25
C GLU A 459 17.77 19.70 -12.51
N LYS A 460 16.73 18.87 -12.39
CA LYS A 460 15.33 19.30 -12.49
C LYS A 460 14.49 18.48 -11.52
N ASN A 461 13.63 19.14 -10.75
CA ASN A 461 12.70 18.51 -9.80
C ASN A 461 13.40 17.54 -8.79
N GLY A 462 14.67 17.80 -8.46
CA GLY A 462 15.48 16.95 -7.58
C GLY A 462 16.05 15.69 -8.25
N TYR A 463 16.17 15.68 -9.58
CA TYR A 463 16.79 14.59 -10.35
C TYR A 463 17.94 15.10 -11.20
N LEU A 464 19.01 14.30 -11.24
CA LEU A 464 20.17 14.44 -12.10
C LEU A 464 19.95 13.63 -13.38
N ALA A 465 19.73 14.31 -14.50
CA ALA A 465 19.49 13.66 -15.78
C ALA A 465 20.81 13.25 -16.47
N ILE A 466 20.94 11.97 -16.82
CA ILE A 466 22.06 11.43 -17.61
C ILE A 466 21.52 10.78 -18.88
N HIS A 467 21.63 11.49 -20.01
CA HIS A 467 21.21 11.00 -21.32
C HIS A 467 22.39 10.38 -22.08
N LYS A 468 22.29 9.10 -22.45
CA LYS A 468 23.30 8.36 -23.21
C LYS A 468 22.68 7.24 -24.05
N HIS A 469 23.51 6.67 -24.93
CA HIS A 469 23.29 5.36 -25.53
C HIS A 469 24.04 4.34 -24.68
N TRP A 470 23.29 3.47 -24.01
CA TRP A 470 23.83 2.52 -23.04
C TRP A 470 24.21 1.21 -23.71
N ASN A 471 25.40 0.72 -23.39
CA ASN A 471 25.93 -0.56 -23.84
C ASN A 471 26.19 -1.47 -22.65
N THR A 472 26.24 -2.77 -22.93
CA THR A 472 26.67 -3.76 -21.95
C THR A 472 28.05 -3.40 -21.39
N GLY A 473 28.16 -3.36 -20.06
CA GLY A 473 29.37 -3.00 -19.34
C GLY A 473 29.44 -1.53 -18.92
N ASP A 474 28.58 -0.66 -19.45
CA ASP A 474 28.51 0.72 -18.98
C ASP A 474 28.18 0.78 -17.48
N CYS A 475 28.87 1.71 -16.80
CA CYS A 475 28.82 1.83 -15.37
C CYS A 475 28.64 3.30 -14.96
N ILE A 476 27.64 3.54 -14.10
CA ILE A 476 27.40 4.81 -13.45
C ILE A 476 27.72 4.67 -11.96
N GLU A 477 28.72 5.39 -11.49
CA GLU A 477 29.05 5.48 -10.06
C GLU A 477 28.50 6.79 -9.50
N ILE A 478 27.77 6.70 -8.39
CA ILE A 478 27.09 7.82 -7.76
C ILE A 478 27.57 7.92 -6.31
N ASP A 479 28.18 9.04 -5.96
CA ASP A 479 28.45 9.42 -4.58
C ASP A 479 27.29 10.25 -4.04
N LEU A 480 26.78 9.85 -2.87
CA LEU A 480 25.68 10.46 -2.12
C LEU A 480 26.19 11.01 -0.79
N PRO A 481 26.93 12.14 -0.74
CA PRO A 481 27.53 12.62 0.50
C PRO A 481 26.50 12.74 1.63
N MET A 482 26.70 11.98 2.71
CA MET A 482 25.84 11.99 3.89
C MET A 482 26.40 12.92 4.95
N LYS A 483 25.53 13.58 5.71
CA LYS A 483 25.88 14.25 6.96
C LYS A 483 24.83 13.97 8.01
N LEU A 484 25.16 14.22 9.28
CA LEU A 484 24.17 14.26 10.34
C LEU A 484 23.22 15.44 10.09
N HIS A 485 21.93 15.17 10.22
CA HIS A 485 20.87 16.16 10.21
C HIS A 485 20.12 16.05 11.53
N ILE A 486 19.66 17.19 12.04
CA ILE A 486 18.80 17.22 13.20
C ILE A 486 17.38 17.44 12.69
N TYR A 487 16.49 16.52 13.01
CA TYR A 487 15.06 16.75 12.84
C TYR A 487 14.53 17.47 14.08
N GLN A 488 13.78 18.56 13.90
CA GLN A 488 13.07 19.25 14.98
C GLN A 488 11.58 18.96 14.84
N ALA A 489 10.94 18.56 15.93
CA ALA A 489 9.50 18.37 15.97
C ALA A 489 8.78 19.70 15.71
N LYS A 490 7.57 19.61 15.15
CA LYS A 490 6.78 20.77 14.74
C LYS A 490 6.28 21.61 15.91
N ASP A 491 6.03 20.97 17.05
CA ASP A 491 5.37 21.58 18.21
C ASP A 491 6.32 22.03 19.32
N ASP A 492 7.54 21.49 19.36
CA ASP A 492 8.54 21.82 20.38
C ASP A 492 9.98 21.66 19.82
N PRO A 493 10.77 22.75 19.69
CA PRO A 493 12.13 22.69 19.18
C PRO A 493 13.11 21.93 20.08
N LYS A 494 12.73 21.61 21.33
CA LYS A 494 13.51 20.75 22.23
C LYS A 494 13.33 19.26 21.96
N LYS A 495 12.27 18.88 21.22
CA LYS A 495 12.10 17.52 20.72
C LYS A 495 12.84 17.40 19.39
N SER A 496 14.05 16.86 19.44
CA SER A 496 14.86 16.67 18.23
C SER A 496 15.54 15.32 18.21
N VAL A 497 15.64 14.71 17.02
CA VAL A 497 16.29 13.42 16.77
C VAL A 497 17.30 13.48 15.63
#